data_AF-A0A950RJG3-F1
#
_entry.id   AF-A0A950RJG3-F1
#
_cell.length_a   1.000
_cell.length_b   1.000
_cell.length_c   1.000
_cell.angle_alpha   90.00
_cell.angle_beta   90.00
_cell.angle_gamma   90.00
#
_symmetry.space_group_name_H-M   'P 1'
#
loop_
_entity.id
_entity.type
_entity.pdbx_description
1 polymer ?
#
loop_
_entity_poly.entity_id
_entity_poly.type
_entity_poly.pdbx_seq_one_letter_code
_entity_poly.pdbx_strand_id
1 'polypeptide(L)'
;VNGTARLGNTGYGVYVNTAGNIIGGTAAGSGNLISGNSLSGLDLDGSGATQNQVQGNFLGTDVSGTAHLGNGQHGVLISNAASNNQIGLGGTPPVAGANTIAFNAGAGVFVASGTGNAILSNSIFTNGQLGIDLAPQGVTLNDSLGHNGANHDQNFPVIQSVMTSGGSTTIQAMLQSTPGRTFTVQFFASPAGDPSNYGQGQVYLGSMTLTTDPSSGQGTTTFTTTSALTSGWIVTATATDMTTNDTSEFSQDATAP
;
A
#
# COMPACT_ATOMS: atom_id res chain seq x y z
N VAL A 1 -9.83 -17.45 -21.94
CA VAL A 1 -8.80 -17.64 -20.90
C VAL A 1 -9.49 -17.65 -19.54
N ASN A 2 -9.17 -18.61 -18.67
CA ASN A 2 -9.86 -18.84 -17.37
C ASN A 2 -9.19 -18.11 -16.19
N GLY A 3 -8.19 -17.26 -16.45
CA GLY A 3 -7.51 -16.47 -15.42
C GLY A 3 -6.48 -17.23 -14.59
N THR A 4 -6.09 -18.45 -14.96
CA THR A 4 -5.11 -19.28 -14.21
C THR A 4 -3.79 -19.50 -14.94
N ALA A 5 -3.65 -19.01 -16.17
CA ALA A 5 -2.45 -19.18 -16.99
C ALA A 5 -1.71 -17.86 -17.15
N ARG A 6 -0.37 -17.92 -17.18
CA ARG A 6 0.49 -16.76 -17.40
C ARG A 6 0.49 -16.39 -18.89
N LEU A 7 -0.32 -15.40 -19.26
CA LEU A 7 -0.55 -14.97 -20.64
C LEU A 7 -0.37 -13.45 -20.81
N GLY A 8 0.68 -12.89 -20.20
CA GLY A 8 0.96 -11.47 -20.29
C GLY A 8 1.64 -11.07 -21.60
N ASN A 9 1.84 -9.76 -21.76
CA ASN A 9 2.52 -9.17 -22.91
C ASN A 9 4.01 -8.88 -22.59
N THR A 10 4.77 -8.41 -23.58
CA THR A 10 6.22 -8.13 -23.44
C THR A 10 6.54 -6.76 -22.83
N GLY A 11 5.53 -5.94 -22.53
CA GLY A 11 5.64 -4.60 -21.96
C GLY A 11 4.86 -4.49 -20.64
N TYR A 12 4.23 -3.34 -20.43
CA TYR A 12 3.29 -3.11 -19.33
C TYR A 12 1.94 -3.75 -19.61
N GLY A 13 1.25 -4.22 -18.57
CA GLY A 13 -0.12 -4.74 -18.71
C GLY A 13 -1.11 -3.63 -19.11
N VAL A 14 -1.08 -2.53 -18.36
CA VAL A 14 -1.85 -1.31 -18.61
C VAL A 14 -0.92 -0.10 -18.49
N TYR A 15 -1.00 0.84 -19.43
CA TYR A 15 -0.22 2.07 -19.44
C TYR A 15 -1.16 3.29 -19.49
N VAL A 16 -0.98 4.23 -18.58
CA VAL A 16 -1.85 5.41 -18.41
C VAL A 16 -0.98 6.66 -18.31
N ASN A 17 -1.15 7.60 -19.24
CA ASN A 17 -0.45 8.88 -19.24
C ASN A 17 -1.37 10.11 -19.24
N THR A 18 -2.65 9.88 -18.93
CA THR A 18 -3.71 10.91 -18.89
C THR A 18 -4.43 10.90 -17.55
N ALA A 19 -5.25 11.92 -17.33
CA ALA A 19 -5.94 12.12 -16.07
C ALA A 19 -7.35 11.49 -16.02
N GLY A 20 -7.81 11.16 -14.81
CA GLY A 20 -9.22 10.84 -14.55
C GLY A 20 -9.69 9.47 -15.04
N ASN A 21 -8.77 8.52 -15.23
CA ASN A 21 -9.12 7.16 -15.63
C ASN A 21 -9.53 6.30 -14.43
N ILE A 22 -10.42 5.34 -14.66
CA ILE A 22 -10.77 4.30 -13.68
C ILE A 22 -10.30 2.96 -14.23
N ILE A 23 -9.39 2.31 -13.50
CA ILE A 23 -8.86 1.00 -13.80
C ILE A 23 -9.49 0.03 -12.80
N GLY A 24 -10.51 -0.70 -13.27
CA GLY A 24 -11.28 -1.65 -12.47
C GLY A 24 -12.57 -1.05 -11.92
N GLY A 25 -12.93 -1.39 -10.68
CA GLY A 25 -14.12 -0.86 -10.01
C GLY A 25 -14.47 -1.60 -8.72
N THR A 26 -15.45 -1.08 -7.98
CA THR A 26 -15.88 -1.60 -6.66
C THR A 26 -16.95 -2.68 -6.71
N ALA A 27 -17.64 -2.84 -7.83
CA ALA A 27 -18.61 -3.91 -7.96
C ALA A 27 -17.87 -5.25 -8.17
N ALA A 28 -18.43 -6.32 -7.62
CA ALA A 28 -17.86 -7.66 -7.77
C ALA A 28 -17.70 -8.00 -9.27
N GLY A 29 -16.48 -8.35 -9.68
CA GLY A 29 -16.14 -8.64 -11.07
C GLY A 29 -15.83 -7.43 -11.94
N SER A 30 -15.86 -6.19 -11.41
CA SER A 30 -15.42 -4.99 -12.15
C SER A 30 -13.91 -4.79 -12.19
N GLY A 31 -13.14 -5.57 -11.42
CA GLY A 31 -11.69 -5.56 -11.44
C GLY A 31 -11.07 -6.21 -12.68
N ASN A 32 -9.83 -5.84 -12.96
CA ASN A 32 -9.03 -6.47 -14.02
C ASN A 32 -8.05 -7.50 -13.45
N LEU A 33 -7.72 -8.51 -14.25
CA LEU A 33 -6.60 -9.43 -14.00
C LEU A 33 -5.39 -8.96 -14.82
N ILE A 34 -4.39 -8.38 -14.16
CA ILE A 34 -3.22 -7.73 -14.77
C ILE A 34 -1.96 -8.47 -14.33
N SER A 35 -1.66 -9.56 -15.03
CA SER A 35 -0.68 -10.55 -14.59
C SER A 35 0.16 -11.11 -15.73
N GLY A 36 1.36 -11.56 -15.41
CA GLY A 36 2.26 -12.25 -16.32
C GLY A 36 2.96 -11.36 -17.34
N ASN A 37 2.89 -10.03 -17.22
CA ASN A 37 3.55 -9.10 -18.12
C ASN A 37 5.06 -9.06 -17.88
N SER A 38 5.86 -8.75 -18.90
CA SER A 38 7.32 -8.69 -18.76
C SER A 38 7.81 -7.46 -17.98
N LEU A 39 7.05 -6.37 -17.95
CA LEU A 39 7.34 -5.18 -17.12
C LEU A 39 6.38 -5.12 -15.93
N SER A 40 6.03 -3.91 -15.45
CA SER A 40 5.03 -3.72 -14.41
C SER A 40 3.62 -4.07 -14.89
N GLY A 41 2.75 -4.44 -13.96
CA GLY A 41 1.34 -4.71 -14.26
C GLY A 41 0.63 -3.45 -14.78
N LEU A 42 0.61 -2.40 -13.97
CA LEU A 42 0.07 -1.08 -14.30
C LEU A 42 1.17 -0.03 -14.21
N ASP A 43 1.25 0.85 -15.21
CA ASP A 43 2.14 2.01 -15.22
C ASP A 43 1.33 3.31 -15.33
N LEU A 44 1.48 4.18 -14.32
CA LEU A 44 0.95 5.55 -14.29
C LEU A 44 2.12 6.49 -14.58
N ASP A 45 2.15 7.03 -15.78
CA ASP A 45 3.36 7.62 -16.35
C ASP A 45 3.16 9.07 -16.79
N GLY A 46 4.04 9.95 -16.31
CA GLY A 46 4.08 11.33 -16.73
C GLY A 46 3.19 12.25 -15.89
N SER A 47 3.47 13.55 -15.94
CA SER A 47 2.70 14.58 -15.23
C SER A 47 1.23 14.71 -15.69
N GLY A 48 0.87 14.09 -16.81
CA GLY A 48 -0.52 13.96 -17.26
C GLY A 48 -1.32 12.88 -16.52
N ALA A 49 -0.65 11.87 -15.94
CA ALA A 49 -1.27 10.80 -15.19
C ALA A 49 -1.66 11.27 -13.79
N THR A 50 -2.82 11.91 -13.69
CA THR A 50 -3.35 12.45 -12.43
C THR A 50 -4.79 12.05 -12.18
N GLN A 51 -5.22 12.01 -10.91
CA GLN A 51 -6.61 11.71 -10.54
C GLN A 51 -7.10 10.35 -11.10
N ASN A 52 -6.18 9.40 -11.33
CA ASN A 52 -6.54 8.06 -11.75
C ASN A 52 -6.91 7.21 -10.53
N GLN A 53 -7.88 6.32 -10.71
CA GLN A 53 -8.39 5.43 -9.69
C GLN A 53 -8.11 3.98 -10.09
N VAL A 54 -7.45 3.21 -9.21
CA VAL A 54 -7.12 1.80 -9.43
C VAL A 54 -7.81 0.99 -8.35
N GLN A 55 -8.83 0.20 -8.72
CA GLN A 55 -9.74 -0.41 -7.75
C GLN A 55 -10.13 -1.84 -8.12
N GLY A 56 -10.15 -2.73 -7.13
CA GLY A 56 -10.65 -4.10 -7.26
C GLY A 56 -9.83 -5.01 -8.19
N ASN A 57 -8.63 -4.60 -8.60
CA ASN A 57 -7.81 -5.36 -9.55
C ASN A 57 -6.99 -6.45 -8.88
N PHE A 58 -6.62 -7.46 -9.66
CA PHE A 58 -5.70 -8.55 -9.34
C PHE A 58 -4.40 -8.33 -10.13
N LEU A 59 -3.32 -7.92 -9.47
CA LEU A 59 -2.05 -7.57 -10.10
C LEU A 59 -0.95 -8.56 -9.68
N GLY A 60 -0.53 -9.41 -10.61
CA GLY A 60 0.50 -10.44 -10.41
C GLY A 60 -0.03 -11.77 -9.84
N THR A 61 -1.34 -11.88 -9.62
CA THR A 61 -2.02 -13.08 -9.13
C THR A 61 -2.83 -13.77 -10.25
N ASP A 62 -3.47 -14.89 -9.94
CA ASP A 62 -4.58 -15.44 -10.73
C ASP A 62 -5.92 -14.80 -10.36
N VAL A 63 -7.00 -15.22 -11.03
CA VAL A 63 -8.37 -14.72 -10.75
C VAL A 63 -8.86 -15.00 -9.33
N SER A 64 -8.25 -15.94 -8.60
CA SER A 64 -8.57 -16.18 -7.19
C SER A 64 -7.78 -15.27 -6.24
N GLY A 65 -6.75 -14.57 -6.73
CA GLY A 65 -5.85 -13.77 -5.92
C GLY A 65 -4.79 -14.57 -5.16
N THR A 66 -4.64 -15.87 -5.41
CA THR A 66 -3.82 -16.76 -4.56
C THR A 66 -2.67 -17.44 -5.29
N ALA A 67 -2.76 -17.61 -6.61
CA ALA A 67 -1.69 -18.25 -7.39
C ALA A 67 -0.77 -17.22 -8.04
N HIS A 68 0.53 -17.57 -8.11
CA HIS A 68 1.57 -16.73 -8.65
C HIS A 68 1.51 -16.65 -10.19
N LEU A 69 1.13 -15.48 -10.71
CA LEU A 69 1.22 -15.11 -12.13
C LEU A 69 1.93 -13.76 -12.29
N GLY A 70 3.08 -13.60 -11.63
CA GLY A 70 3.73 -12.33 -11.37
C GLY A 70 4.06 -11.53 -12.63
N ASN A 71 3.94 -10.21 -12.51
CA ASN A 71 4.55 -9.29 -13.47
C ASN A 71 6.07 -9.25 -13.27
N GLY A 72 6.81 -8.95 -14.34
CA GLY A 72 8.28 -8.99 -14.35
C GLY A 72 8.96 -7.84 -13.62
N GLN A 73 8.20 -6.80 -13.26
CA GLN A 73 8.64 -5.72 -12.38
C GLN A 73 7.62 -5.52 -11.25
N HIS A 74 7.03 -4.34 -11.12
CA HIS A 74 6.14 -3.98 -10.02
C HIS A 74 4.68 -4.37 -10.31
N GLY A 75 3.84 -4.46 -9.28
CA GLY A 75 2.40 -4.55 -9.49
C GLY A 75 1.86 -3.26 -10.12
N VAL A 76 2.14 -2.14 -9.46
CA VAL A 76 1.87 -0.77 -9.92
C VAL A 76 3.15 0.04 -9.90
N LEU A 77 3.45 0.74 -11.00
CA LEU A 77 4.50 1.74 -11.13
C LEU A 77 3.86 3.13 -11.25
N ILE A 78 4.37 4.09 -10.51
CA ILE A 78 4.02 5.52 -10.63
C ILE A 78 5.31 6.28 -10.96
N SER A 79 5.41 6.85 -12.16
CA SER A 79 6.66 7.43 -12.67
C SER A 79 6.49 8.75 -13.39
N ASN A 80 7.64 9.39 -13.67
CA ASN A 80 7.75 10.62 -14.46
C ASN A 80 6.81 11.75 -13.98
N ALA A 81 6.74 11.94 -12.65
CA ALA A 81 5.91 12.94 -11.97
C ALA A 81 4.38 12.73 -12.03
N ALA A 82 3.92 11.50 -12.28
CA ALA A 82 2.53 11.12 -12.05
C ALA A 82 2.12 11.38 -10.58
N SER A 83 0.99 12.04 -10.38
CA SER A 83 0.62 12.61 -9.07
C SER A 83 -0.89 12.56 -8.83
N ASN A 84 -1.31 12.68 -7.57
CA ASN A 84 -2.73 12.73 -7.22
C ASN A 84 -3.54 11.50 -7.68
N ASN A 85 -2.92 10.32 -7.72
CA ASN A 85 -3.58 9.07 -8.07
C ASN A 85 -4.02 8.30 -6.82
N GLN A 86 -5.05 7.48 -6.96
CA GLN A 86 -5.60 6.69 -5.86
C GLN A 86 -5.53 5.19 -6.20
N ILE A 87 -4.68 4.46 -5.49
CA ILE A 87 -4.55 3.01 -5.57
C ILE A 87 -5.33 2.42 -4.40
N GLY A 88 -6.53 1.92 -4.67
CA GLY A 88 -7.50 1.51 -3.66
C GLY A 88 -8.42 2.66 -3.24
N LEU A 89 -9.14 2.51 -2.12
CA LEU A 89 -10.26 3.41 -1.77
C LEU A 89 -10.31 3.90 -0.31
N GLY A 90 -9.56 3.30 0.60
CA GLY A 90 -9.74 3.56 2.03
C GLY A 90 -11.03 2.94 2.58
N GLY A 91 -11.43 3.37 3.78
CA GLY A 91 -12.67 2.93 4.44
C GLY A 91 -12.46 1.80 5.46
N THR A 92 -13.56 1.30 6.01
CA THR A 92 -13.55 0.20 6.99
C THR A 92 -13.63 -1.16 6.28
N PRO A 93 -12.90 -2.20 6.72
CA PRO A 93 -13.04 -3.54 6.16
C PRO A 93 -14.48 -4.10 6.29
N PRO A 94 -14.97 -4.93 5.34
CA PRO A 94 -14.32 -5.25 4.06
C PRO A 94 -14.44 -4.10 3.05
N VAL A 95 -13.39 -3.88 2.24
CA VAL A 95 -13.35 -2.80 1.24
C VAL A 95 -13.63 -3.39 -0.14
N ALA A 96 -14.81 -3.10 -0.71
CA ALA A 96 -15.29 -3.69 -1.97
C ALA A 96 -14.42 -3.37 -3.21
N GLY A 97 -13.48 -2.43 -3.11
CA GLY A 97 -12.54 -2.08 -4.19
C GLY A 97 -11.06 -2.24 -3.82
N ALA A 98 -10.73 -3.03 -2.80
CA ALA A 98 -9.32 -3.32 -2.49
C ALA A 98 -8.66 -4.05 -3.66
N ASN A 99 -7.50 -3.56 -4.13
CA ASN A 99 -6.70 -4.32 -5.08
C ASN A 99 -5.96 -5.45 -4.35
N THR A 100 -5.76 -6.57 -5.04
CA THR A 100 -4.85 -7.65 -4.63
C THR A 100 -3.57 -7.53 -5.45
N ILE A 101 -2.45 -7.22 -4.80
CA ILE A 101 -1.17 -6.91 -5.44
C ILE A 101 -0.10 -7.85 -4.88
N ALA A 102 0.18 -8.92 -5.61
CA ALA A 102 1.05 -9.96 -5.09
C ALA A 102 1.87 -10.67 -6.17
N PHE A 103 2.95 -11.30 -5.74
CA PHE A 103 3.85 -12.11 -6.57
C PHE A 103 4.54 -11.37 -7.72
N ASN A 104 4.56 -10.03 -7.69
CA ASN A 104 5.33 -9.26 -8.66
C ASN A 104 6.83 -9.38 -8.34
N ALA A 105 7.70 -9.35 -9.36
CA ALA A 105 9.13 -9.54 -9.15
C ALA A 105 9.80 -8.36 -8.41
N GLY A 106 9.24 -7.16 -8.52
CA GLY A 106 9.62 -5.95 -7.78
C GLY A 106 8.67 -5.68 -6.60
N ALA A 107 8.55 -4.42 -6.22
CA ALA A 107 7.58 -3.97 -5.21
C ALA A 107 6.11 -4.19 -5.63
N GLY A 108 5.20 -4.25 -4.66
CA GLY A 108 3.77 -4.24 -4.93
C GLY A 108 3.34 -2.95 -5.63
N VAL A 109 3.60 -1.81 -4.98
CA VAL A 109 3.44 -0.47 -5.54
C VAL A 109 4.79 0.26 -5.41
N PHE A 110 5.36 0.68 -6.54
CA PHE A 110 6.57 1.51 -6.55
C PHE A 110 6.23 2.93 -7.01
N VAL A 111 6.52 3.91 -6.16
CA VAL A 111 6.39 5.33 -6.50
C VAL A 111 7.78 5.85 -6.85
N ALA A 112 8.10 5.85 -8.14
CA ALA A 112 9.40 6.29 -8.64
C ALA A 112 9.58 7.82 -8.54
N SER A 113 8.48 8.57 -8.61
CA SER A 113 8.45 10.04 -8.51
C SER A 113 6.99 10.53 -8.39
N GLY A 114 6.83 11.82 -8.15
CA GLY A 114 5.51 12.45 -8.03
C GLY A 114 4.94 12.32 -6.62
N THR A 115 3.87 13.06 -6.37
CA THR A 115 3.31 13.24 -5.02
C THR A 115 1.78 13.19 -5.03
N GLY A 116 1.21 13.10 -3.85
CA GLY A 116 -0.22 12.97 -3.61
C GLY A 116 -0.81 11.64 -4.07
N ASN A 117 0.01 10.59 -4.16
CA ASN A 117 -0.48 9.27 -4.54
C ASN A 117 -0.95 8.51 -3.31
N ALA A 118 -2.27 8.40 -3.15
CA ALA A 118 -2.90 7.66 -2.06
C ALA A 118 -2.86 6.14 -2.34
N ILE A 119 -2.35 5.34 -1.40
CA ILE A 119 -2.25 3.89 -1.53
C ILE A 119 -3.01 3.26 -0.36
N LEU A 120 -4.30 2.99 -0.57
CA LEU A 120 -5.24 2.77 0.52
C LEU A 120 -5.89 1.39 0.47
N SER A 121 -5.82 0.65 1.59
CA SER A 121 -6.58 -0.60 1.83
C SER A 121 -6.36 -1.71 0.80
N ASN A 122 -5.23 -1.70 0.11
CA ASN A 122 -4.86 -2.79 -0.80
C ASN A 122 -4.43 -4.02 0.02
N SER A 123 -4.66 -5.22 -0.52
CA SER A 123 -4.03 -6.45 -0.07
C SER A 123 -2.73 -6.62 -0.84
N ILE A 124 -1.59 -6.36 -0.19
CA ILE A 124 -0.26 -6.36 -0.80
C ILE A 124 0.61 -7.40 -0.10
N PHE A 125 1.09 -8.42 -0.82
CA PHE A 125 1.85 -9.52 -0.21
C PHE A 125 2.72 -10.30 -1.19
N THR A 126 3.76 -10.96 -0.68
CA THR A 126 4.63 -11.87 -1.46
C THR A 126 5.15 -11.25 -2.77
N ASN A 127 5.43 -9.95 -2.77
CA ASN A 127 6.16 -9.31 -3.86
C ASN A 127 7.67 -9.52 -3.65
N GLY A 128 8.48 -9.38 -4.70
CA GLY A 128 9.92 -9.65 -4.64
C GLY A 128 10.74 -8.55 -3.96
N GLN A 129 10.13 -7.38 -3.75
CA GLN A 129 10.65 -6.27 -2.93
C GLN A 129 9.54 -5.81 -1.97
N LEU A 130 9.63 -4.58 -1.44
CA LEU A 130 8.66 -4.03 -0.47
C LEU A 130 7.21 -4.04 -0.98
N GLY A 131 6.24 -3.99 -0.07
CA GLY A 131 4.84 -3.87 -0.46
C GLY A 131 4.54 -2.52 -1.13
N ILE A 132 4.99 -1.45 -0.48
CA ILE A 132 5.00 -0.09 -1.01
C ILE A 132 6.45 0.38 -0.91
N ASP A 133 7.00 0.89 -2.01
CA ASP A 133 8.36 1.38 -2.11
C ASP A 133 8.32 2.81 -2.67
N LEU A 134 8.89 3.77 -1.94
CA LEU A 134 9.06 5.14 -2.39
C LEU A 134 10.50 5.31 -2.86
N ALA A 135 10.71 5.85 -4.05
CA ALA A 135 12.07 5.95 -4.58
C ALA A 135 12.98 6.82 -3.70
N PRO A 136 14.26 6.43 -3.55
CA PRO A 136 14.94 5.33 -4.26
C PRO A 136 14.61 3.94 -3.70
N GLN A 137 14.69 2.90 -4.56
CA GLN A 137 14.38 1.52 -4.15
C GLN A 137 15.05 1.11 -2.84
N GLY A 138 14.26 0.44 -2.00
CA GLY A 138 14.63 0.10 -0.64
C GLY A 138 13.78 0.86 0.36
N VAL A 139 14.05 0.65 1.66
CA VAL A 139 13.26 1.27 2.71
C VAL A 139 13.57 2.76 2.79
N THR A 140 12.55 3.59 2.59
CA THR A 140 12.61 5.02 2.83
C THR A 140 12.43 5.27 4.32
N LEU A 141 13.54 5.23 5.07
CA LEU A 141 13.54 5.43 6.52
C LEU A 141 12.95 6.79 6.91
N ASN A 142 12.19 6.81 8.00
CA ASN A 142 11.67 8.04 8.59
C ASN A 142 12.77 9.09 8.75
N ASP A 143 12.52 10.31 8.25
CA ASP A 143 13.49 11.40 8.24
C ASP A 143 13.07 12.61 9.09
N SER A 144 13.93 13.63 9.07
CA SER A 144 13.66 14.94 9.68
C SER A 144 12.80 15.84 8.80
N LEU A 145 11.50 15.60 8.67
CA LEU A 145 10.47 16.47 8.04
C LEU A 145 10.84 17.10 6.68
N GLY A 146 11.89 16.60 6.02
CA GLY A 146 12.55 17.18 4.86
C GLY A 146 12.00 16.55 3.59
N HIS A 147 10.67 16.53 3.54
CA HIS A 147 9.79 15.81 2.64
C HIS A 147 9.91 16.29 1.18
N ASN A 148 10.79 15.67 0.36
CA ASN A 148 11.11 16.17 -1.00
C ASN A 148 11.07 15.11 -2.12
N GLY A 149 10.98 13.82 -1.78
CA GLY A 149 10.99 12.71 -2.73
C GLY A 149 9.60 12.23 -3.15
N ALA A 150 9.53 10.96 -3.55
CA ALA A 150 8.30 10.32 -3.98
C ALA A 150 7.29 10.32 -2.82
N ASN A 151 6.05 10.74 -3.09
CA ASN A 151 5.06 10.99 -2.03
C ASN A 151 5.63 11.84 -0.87
N HIS A 152 6.50 12.80 -1.19
CA HIS A 152 7.14 13.67 -0.21
C HIS A 152 7.86 12.90 0.92
N ASP A 153 8.36 11.68 0.66
CA ASP A 153 9.02 10.82 1.67
C ASP A 153 8.18 10.72 2.96
N GLN A 154 6.87 10.50 2.80
CA GLN A 154 5.93 10.46 3.92
C GLN A 154 6.38 9.41 4.94
N ASN A 155 6.72 9.87 6.15
CA ASN A 155 7.09 8.99 7.26
C ASN A 155 5.98 7.96 7.54
N PHE A 156 6.37 6.72 7.80
CA PHE A 156 5.47 5.65 8.23
C PHE A 156 5.28 5.63 9.76
N PRO A 157 4.16 5.09 10.27
CA PRO A 157 3.98 4.87 11.69
C PRO A 157 5.03 3.91 12.27
N VAL A 158 5.47 4.15 13.50
CA VAL A 158 6.26 3.20 14.28
C VAL A 158 5.33 2.49 15.26
N ILE A 159 5.19 1.17 15.12
CA ILE A 159 4.40 0.36 16.05
C ILE A 159 5.19 0.22 17.36
N GLN A 160 4.60 0.70 18.45
CA GLN A 160 5.21 0.71 19.78
C GLN A 160 4.86 -0.52 20.61
N SER A 161 3.65 -1.04 20.44
CA SER A 161 3.21 -2.27 21.11
C SER A 161 2.12 -2.98 20.33
N VAL A 162 2.13 -4.31 20.42
CA VAL A 162 1.05 -5.19 19.97
C VAL A 162 0.72 -6.12 21.14
N MET A 163 -0.50 -6.06 21.65
CA MET A 163 -0.94 -6.81 22.81
C MET A 163 -2.24 -7.53 22.53
N THR A 164 -2.27 -8.84 22.73
CA THR A 164 -3.49 -9.65 22.60
C THR A 164 -4.04 -9.99 23.97
N SER A 165 -5.29 -9.59 24.25
CA SER A 165 -5.98 -9.88 25.51
C SER A 165 -7.49 -9.83 25.29
N GLY A 166 -8.24 -10.65 26.04
CA GLY A 166 -9.71 -10.60 26.00
C GLY A 166 -10.32 -10.90 24.63
N GLY A 167 -9.61 -11.63 23.75
CA GLY A 167 -10.09 -11.97 22.41
C GLY A 167 -9.93 -10.88 21.35
N SER A 168 -9.18 -9.81 21.63
CA SER A 168 -8.78 -8.78 20.66
C SER A 168 -7.28 -8.49 20.73
N THR A 169 -6.76 -7.80 19.72
CA THR A 169 -5.39 -7.30 19.67
C THR A 169 -5.40 -5.78 19.63
N THR A 170 -4.71 -5.16 20.58
CA THR A 170 -4.50 -3.72 20.68
C THR A 170 -3.12 -3.38 20.12
N ILE A 171 -3.07 -2.43 19.20
CA ILE A 171 -1.88 -1.95 18.51
C ILE A 171 -1.72 -0.47 18.83
N GLN A 172 -0.58 -0.09 19.40
CA GLN A 172 -0.23 1.32 19.61
C GLN A 172 0.82 1.72 18.57
N ALA A 173 0.60 2.85 17.92
CA ALA A 173 1.54 3.39 16.95
C ALA A 173 1.78 4.88 17.19
N MET A 174 3.00 5.32 16.89
CA MET A 174 3.42 6.71 16.89
C MET A 174 3.78 7.12 15.47
N LEU A 175 3.37 8.31 15.06
CA LEU A 175 3.80 8.93 13.81
C LEU A 175 4.49 10.24 14.13
N GLN A 176 5.67 10.44 13.56
CA GLN A 176 6.32 11.75 13.52
C GLN A 176 6.35 12.20 12.06
N SER A 177 5.61 13.26 11.73
CA SER A 177 5.48 13.78 10.37
C SER A 177 5.12 15.27 10.41
N THR A 178 4.66 15.84 9.30
CA THR A 178 4.33 17.27 9.17
C THR A 178 3.53 17.77 10.38
N PRO A 179 3.99 18.81 11.12
CA PRO A 179 3.31 19.30 12.32
C PRO A 179 1.90 19.83 12.09
N GLY A 180 0.99 19.54 13.02
CA GLY A 180 -0.41 20.02 12.97
C GLY A 180 -1.23 19.40 11.84
N ARG A 181 -0.75 18.30 11.25
CA ARG A 181 -1.37 17.65 10.10
C ARG A 181 -2.14 16.42 10.52
N THR A 182 -3.20 16.11 9.78
CA THR A 182 -4.04 14.95 10.03
C THR A 182 -3.77 13.86 9.00
N PHE A 183 -3.61 12.64 9.48
CA PHE A 183 -3.25 11.46 8.72
C PHE A 183 -4.29 10.36 8.91
N THR A 184 -4.51 9.57 7.86
CA THR A 184 -5.11 8.25 7.97
C THR A 184 -4.01 7.24 8.25
N VAL A 185 -4.05 6.57 9.41
CA VAL A 185 -3.14 5.47 9.75
C VAL A 185 -3.88 4.16 9.51
N GLN A 186 -3.40 3.33 8.58
CA GLN A 186 -3.99 2.04 8.27
C GLN A 186 -3.16 0.90 8.86
N PHE A 187 -3.82 -0.09 9.47
CA PHE A 187 -3.20 -1.24 10.10
C PHE A 187 -3.47 -2.50 9.27
N PHE A 188 -2.44 -3.33 9.14
CA PHE A 188 -2.49 -4.56 8.37
C PHE A 188 -1.90 -5.72 9.18
N ALA A 189 -2.27 -6.93 8.80
CA ALA A 189 -1.61 -8.14 9.27
C ALA A 189 -1.23 -9.06 8.11
N SER A 190 -0.13 -9.79 8.31
CA SER A 190 0.41 -10.75 7.34
C SER A 190 0.83 -12.04 8.07
N PRO A 191 0.58 -13.24 7.51
CA PRO A 191 1.01 -14.50 8.12
C PRO A 191 2.53 -14.66 8.22
N ALA A 192 3.28 -13.91 7.42
CA ALA A 192 4.74 -13.88 7.42
C ALA A 192 5.25 -12.46 7.19
N GLY A 193 6.43 -12.15 7.74
CA GLY A 193 7.12 -10.89 7.52
C GLY A 193 7.83 -10.85 6.17
N ASP A 194 8.13 -9.64 5.72
CA ASP A 194 8.95 -9.43 4.53
C ASP A 194 10.44 -9.63 4.88
N PRO A 195 11.27 -10.19 3.98
CA PRO A 195 12.70 -10.33 4.24
C PRO A 195 13.44 -9.03 4.59
N SER A 196 12.90 -7.86 4.22
CA SER A 196 13.44 -6.54 4.58
C SER A 196 13.18 -6.16 6.05
N ASN A 197 12.29 -6.85 6.75
CA ASN A 197 11.65 -6.47 8.02
C ASN A 197 10.77 -5.22 7.95
N TYR A 198 10.45 -4.75 6.73
CA TYR A 198 9.48 -3.70 6.48
C TYR A 198 8.33 -4.28 5.68
N GLY A 199 7.13 -3.96 6.15
CA GLY A 199 5.96 -4.77 5.90
C GLY A 199 5.55 -5.00 4.45
N GLN A 200 4.87 -6.12 4.29
CA GLN A 200 3.75 -6.27 3.37
C GLN A 200 2.44 -6.11 4.17
N GLY A 201 1.33 -5.80 3.51
CA GLY A 201 0.02 -5.66 4.13
C GLY A 201 -1.01 -6.59 3.49
N GLN A 202 -1.01 -7.87 3.87
CA GLN A 202 -1.90 -8.85 3.24
C GLN A 202 -3.37 -8.64 3.65
N VAL A 203 -3.63 -8.50 4.95
CA VAL A 203 -4.98 -8.39 5.50
C VAL A 203 -5.15 -7.00 6.10
N TYR A 204 -6.01 -6.18 5.49
CA TYR A 204 -6.38 -4.89 6.03
C TYR A 204 -7.26 -5.04 7.29
N LEU A 205 -6.79 -4.51 8.43
CA LEU A 205 -7.46 -4.64 9.72
C LEU A 205 -8.42 -3.47 10.00
N GLY A 206 -8.07 -2.28 9.51
CA GLY A 206 -8.80 -1.05 9.80
C GLY A 206 -7.88 0.17 9.86
N SER A 207 -8.46 1.33 10.16
CA SER A 207 -7.73 2.60 10.17
C SER A 207 -8.12 3.48 11.36
N MET A 208 -7.21 4.37 11.73
CA MET A 208 -7.45 5.46 12.67
C MET A 208 -7.10 6.80 12.02
N THR A 209 -7.77 7.86 12.45
CA THR A 209 -7.32 9.23 12.17
C THR A 209 -6.35 9.66 13.26
N LEU A 210 -5.24 10.28 12.87
CA LEU A 210 -4.21 10.80 13.78
C LEU A 210 -3.85 12.24 13.39
N THR A 211 -3.91 13.18 14.33
CA THR A 211 -3.37 14.53 14.13
C THR A 211 -2.05 14.67 14.89
N THR A 212 -1.01 15.12 14.19
CA THR A 212 0.30 15.37 14.79
C THR A 212 0.30 16.69 15.57
N ASP A 213 1.09 16.74 16.63
CA ASP A 213 1.28 17.94 17.43
C ASP A 213 1.87 19.09 16.56
N PRO A 214 1.35 20.33 16.65
CA PRO A 214 1.81 21.46 15.85
C PRO A 214 3.26 21.88 16.08
N SER A 215 3.89 21.49 17.20
CA SER A 215 5.26 21.90 17.52
C SER A 215 6.29 20.82 17.21
N SER A 216 5.97 19.58 17.54
CA SER A 216 6.89 18.44 17.45
C SER A 216 6.67 17.57 16.22
N GLY A 217 5.50 17.67 15.59
CA GLY A 217 5.11 16.76 14.50
C GLY A 217 4.80 15.34 14.96
N GLN A 218 4.76 15.08 16.26
CA GLN A 218 4.49 13.75 16.80
C GLN A 218 3.00 13.56 17.12
N GLY A 219 2.46 12.38 16.85
CA GLY A 219 1.15 11.95 17.33
C GLY A 219 1.16 10.46 17.65
N THR A 220 0.27 10.02 18.55
CA THR A 220 0.06 8.61 18.86
C THR A 220 -1.38 8.20 18.64
N THR A 221 -1.59 6.95 18.22
CA THR A 221 -2.92 6.36 18.08
C THR A 221 -2.93 4.93 18.62
N THR A 222 -4.12 4.46 18.98
CA THR A 222 -4.35 3.09 19.43
C THR A 222 -5.49 2.51 18.63
N PHE A 223 -5.24 1.35 18.01
CA PHE A 223 -6.24 0.58 17.27
C PHE A 223 -6.47 -0.75 17.96
N THR A 224 -7.73 -1.17 18.08
CA THR A 224 -8.10 -2.48 18.65
C THR A 224 -8.89 -3.25 17.61
N THR A 225 -8.43 -4.45 17.29
CA THR A 225 -9.12 -5.35 16.36
C THR A 225 -10.42 -5.88 16.97
N THR A 226 -11.36 -6.31 16.12
CA THR A 226 -12.60 -6.98 16.56
C THR A 226 -12.37 -8.42 17.00
N SER A 227 -11.25 -9.03 16.61
CA SER A 227 -10.82 -10.37 17.00
C SER A 227 -9.31 -10.44 17.17
N ALA A 228 -8.85 -11.29 18.07
CA ALA A 228 -7.43 -11.53 18.30
C ALA A 228 -6.75 -11.93 16.99
N LEU A 229 -5.61 -11.31 16.72
CA LEU A 229 -4.72 -11.75 15.66
C LEU A 229 -4.13 -13.11 16.02
N THR A 230 -3.83 -13.91 15.00
CA THR A 230 -3.15 -15.18 15.21
C THR A 230 -1.72 -14.90 15.70
N SER A 231 -1.31 -15.56 16.79
CA SER A 231 0.05 -15.42 17.34
C SER A 231 1.10 -15.71 16.26
N GLY A 232 2.15 -14.87 16.22
CA GLY A 232 3.20 -14.92 15.20
C GLY A 232 2.88 -14.19 13.90
N TRP A 233 1.64 -13.71 13.69
CA TRP A 233 1.35 -12.85 12.55
C TRP A 233 2.06 -11.51 12.69
N ILE A 234 2.49 -10.97 11.57
CA ILE A 234 3.14 -9.68 11.48
C ILE A 234 2.07 -8.60 11.37
N VAL A 235 2.28 -7.50 12.09
CA VAL A 235 1.48 -6.28 12.08
C VAL A 235 2.32 -5.16 11.51
N THR A 236 1.76 -4.45 10.53
CA THR A 236 2.38 -3.31 9.87
C THR A 236 1.38 -2.18 9.73
N ALA A 237 1.85 -0.97 9.47
CA ALA A 237 0.99 0.19 9.28
C ALA A 237 1.51 1.14 8.20
N THR A 238 0.61 1.89 7.58
CA THR A 238 0.94 3.02 6.69
C THR A 238 0.33 4.31 7.23
N ALA A 239 0.86 5.45 6.82
CA ALA A 239 0.28 6.77 7.06
C ALA A 239 0.03 7.47 5.73
N THR A 240 -1.18 8.01 5.57
CA THR A 240 -1.55 8.86 4.44
C THR A 240 -1.91 10.26 4.92
N ASP A 241 -1.19 11.28 4.47
CA ASP A 241 -1.51 12.68 4.75
C ASP A 241 -2.85 13.04 4.10
N MET A 242 -3.84 13.47 4.88
CA MET A 242 -5.18 13.75 4.36
C MET A 242 -5.29 15.07 3.59
N THR A 243 -4.24 15.89 3.58
CA THR A 243 -4.19 17.15 2.82
C THR A 243 -3.50 16.94 1.48
N THR A 244 -2.41 16.16 1.44
CA THR A 244 -1.66 15.95 0.20
C THR A 244 -1.98 14.64 -0.49
N ASN A 245 -2.50 13.64 0.22
CA ASN A 245 -2.69 12.24 -0.20
C ASN A 245 -1.41 11.40 -0.30
N ASP A 246 -0.28 11.93 0.17
CA ASP A 246 0.97 11.17 0.21
C ASP A 246 0.85 9.99 1.17
N THR A 247 1.09 8.77 0.68
CA THR A 247 1.12 7.56 1.49
C THR A 247 2.55 7.09 1.69
N SER A 248 2.89 6.74 2.94
CA SER A 248 4.15 6.13 3.32
C SER A 248 4.32 4.70 2.79
N GLU A 249 5.53 4.19 2.88
CA GLU A 249 5.78 2.74 2.90
C GLU A 249 5.10 2.07 4.11
N PHE A 250 5.14 0.74 4.16
CA PHE A 250 4.76 0.03 5.37
C PHE A 250 5.80 0.22 6.48
N SER A 251 5.33 0.29 7.71
CA SER A 251 6.17 0.31 8.90
C SER A 251 7.07 -0.92 9.01
N GLN A 252 8.07 -0.82 9.88
CA GLN A 252 8.79 -1.99 10.36
C GLN A 252 7.82 -3.03 10.96
N ASP A 253 8.13 -4.30 10.77
CA ASP A 253 7.35 -5.43 11.25
C ASP A 253 7.27 -5.45 12.78
N ALA A 254 6.05 -5.60 13.30
CA ALA A 254 5.80 -5.97 14.70
C ALA A 254 5.10 -7.33 14.76
N THR A 255 5.34 -8.13 15.79
CA THR A 255 4.74 -9.47 15.89
C THR A 255 3.57 -9.47 16.87
N ALA A 256 2.45 -10.08 16.47
CA ALA A 256 1.36 -10.40 17.37
C ALA A 256 1.80 -11.48 18.37
N PRO A 257 1.63 -11.25 19.69
CA PRO A 257 2.06 -12.19 20.72
C PRO A 257 1.24 -13.49 20.70
#